data_AF-A0A4W3GQV4-F1
#
_entry.id   AF-A0A4W3GQV4-F1
#
_cell.length_a   1.000
_cell.length_b   1.000
_cell.length_c   1.000
_cell.angle_alpha   90.00
_cell.angle_beta   90.00
_cell.angle_gamma   90.00
#
_symmetry.space_group_name_H-M   'P 1'
#
loop_
_entity.id
_entity.type
_entity.pdbx_description
1 polymer ?
#
loop_
_entity_poly.entity_id
_entity_poly.type
_entity_poly.pdbx_seq_one_letter_code
_entity_poly.pdbx_strand_id
1 'polypeptide(L)'
;MLLVMLLADHLRLVNGGSPCAGRVEVYHDGQWGTVDGVGFGDSGWDMLDAAVVCKELGCGAALSASGDAHFGEGSGPVVTDNVQCKGSESTLRDCQSQSWSHRSWSHAYDAGLICSGKYLSLPSIFSILICSVNHSFRNSDRDCIPHDVSLSVLNP
;
A
#
# COMPACT_ATOMS: atom_id res chain seq x y z
N MET A 1 11.70 -7.21 -9.70
CA MET A 1 11.03 -7.01 -8.39
C MET A 1 11.94 -6.26 -7.42
N LEU A 2 13.16 -6.72 -7.16
CA LEU A 2 14.15 -5.98 -6.35
C LEU A 2 14.43 -4.56 -6.90
N LEU A 3 14.47 -4.39 -8.23
CA LEU A 3 14.79 -3.11 -8.87
C LEU A 3 13.76 -1.99 -8.67
N VAL A 4 12.48 -2.29 -8.42
CA VAL A 4 11.43 -1.27 -8.20
C VAL A 4 11.38 -0.85 -6.72
N MET A 5 11.54 -1.79 -5.79
CA MET A 5 11.68 -1.45 -4.37
C MET A 5 12.97 -0.68 -4.05
N LEU A 6 14.00 -0.77 -4.91
CA LEU A 6 15.22 0.04 -4.82
C LEU A 6 15.07 1.45 -5.41
N LEU A 7 13.92 1.81 -6.00
CA LEU A 7 13.66 3.16 -6.51
C LEU A 7 12.78 3.97 -5.56
N ALA A 8 11.95 3.30 -4.75
CA ALA A 8 11.14 3.91 -3.71
C ALA A 8 11.89 3.94 -2.37
N ASP A 9 13.14 4.40 -2.35
CA ASP A 9 13.96 4.53 -1.12
C ASP A 9 13.33 5.50 -0.09
N HIS A 10 12.31 6.24 -0.50
CA HIS A 10 11.62 7.23 0.31
C HIS A 10 10.20 6.84 0.73
N LEU A 11 9.65 5.69 0.31
CA LEU A 11 8.26 5.32 0.59
C LEU A 11 8.10 3.80 0.80
N ARG A 12 7.32 3.41 1.83
CA ARG A 12 6.99 2.00 2.09
C ARG A 12 5.57 1.81 2.61
N LEU A 13 5.05 0.60 2.43
CA LEU A 13 3.80 0.15 3.05
C LEU A 13 4.08 -0.87 4.16
N VAL A 14 3.47 -0.67 5.32
CA VAL A 14 3.69 -1.49 6.52
C VAL A 14 2.37 -2.10 7.00
N ASN A 15 2.42 -3.31 7.58
CA ASN A 15 1.28 -3.99 8.21
C ASN A 15 0.07 -4.36 7.32
N GLY A 16 0.19 -4.35 5.99
CA GLY A 16 -0.92 -4.75 5.10
C GLY A 16 -0.86 -6.18 4.54
N GLY A 17 0.04 -7.04 5.04
CA GLY A 17 0.16 -8.44 4.61
C GLY A 17 0.68 -8.65 3.17
N SER A 18 0.93 -7.56 2.43
CA SER A 18 1.52 -7.57 1.09
C SER A 18 2.36 -6.31 0.87
N PRO A 19 3.29 -6.27 -0.09
CA PRO A 19 4.05 -5.05 -0.40
C PRO A 19 3.20 -3.96 -1.09
N CYS A 20 1.95 -4.27 -1.44
CA CYS A 20 1.02 -3.39 -2.14
C CYS A 20 -0.19 -3.01 -1.29
N ALA A 21 -0.13 -3.23 0.02
CA ALA A 21 -1.14 -2.82 0.98
C ALA A 21 -0.47 -2.47 2.31
N GLY A 22 -0.99 -1.49 3.03
CA GLY A 22 -0.52 -1.14 4.36
C GLY A 22 -0.65 0.33 4.71
N ARG A 23 -0.18 0.66 5.91
CA ARG A 23 0.07 2.02 6.37
C ARG A 23 1.16 2.65 5.52
N VAL A 24 0.95 3.90 5.11
CA VAL A 24 1.92 4.66 4.33
C VAL A 24 2.97 5.26 5.26
N GLU A 25 4.22 4.92 5.01
CA GLU A 25 5.36 5.52 5.69
C GLU A 25 6.33 6.12 4.68
N VAL A 26 6.82 7.32 4.99
CA VAL A 26 7.68 8.11 4.11
C VAL A 26 8.96 8.45 4.86
N TYR A 27 10.11 8.28 4.20
CA TYR A 27 11.41 8.59 4.77
C TYR A 27 11.77 10.03 4.45
N HIS A 28 12.05 10.87 5.45
CA HIS A 28 12.45 12.26 5.31
C HIS A 28 13.45 12.64 6.41
N ASP A 29 14.47 13.43 6.09
CA ASP A 29 15.50 13.90 7.03
C ASP A 29 16.10 12.83 7.96
N GLY A 30 16.35 11.64 7.40
CA GLY A 30 17.00 10.55 8.12
C GLY A 30 16.05 9.68 8.97
N GLN A 31 14.74 9.93 8.93
CA GLN A 31 13.75 9.24 9.75
C GLN A 31 12.53 8.81 8.93
N TRP A 32 11.92 7.69 9.33
CA TRP A 32 10.62 7.28 8.80
C TRP A 32 9.51 7.98 9.59
N GLY A 33 8.51 8.48 8.88
CA GLY A 33 7.28 9.02 9.46
C GLY A 33 6.02 8.47 8.79
N THR A 34 4.89 8.63 9.44
CA THR A 34 3.56 8.18 8.95
C THR A 34 2.81 9.31 8.28
N VAL A 35 1.90 9.03 7.35
CA VAL A 35 1.05 10.08 6.74
C VAL A 35 -0.22 10.26 7.57
N ASP A 36 -0.61 11.49 7.90
CA ASP A 36 -1.88 11.76 8.58
C ASP A 36 -3.06 11.61 7.61
N GLY A 37 -4.08 10.88 8.02
CA GLY A 37 -5.31 10.66 7.26
C GLY A 37 -6.34 11.78 7.43
N VAL A 38 -6.20 12.65 8.43
CA VAL A 38 -7.16 13.73 8.67
C VAL A 38 -6.89 14.93 7.78
N GLY A 39 -7.94 15.44 7.14
CA GLY A 39 -7.97 16.76 6.53
C GLY A 39 -9.23 17.53 6.93
N PHE A 40 -9.23 18.84 6.67
CA PHE A 40 -10.41 19.68 6.87
C PHE A 40 -11.20 19.82 5.55
N GLY A 41 -12.42 19.26 5.49
CA GLY A 41 -13.22 19.24 4.26
C GLY A 41 -12.67 18.24 3.24
N ASP A 42 -12.54 18.63 1.98
CA ASP A 42 -12.08 17.77 0.87
C ASP A 42 -10.54 17.63 0.81
N SER A 43 -9.85 17.91 1.91
CA SER A 43 -8.40 18.00 1.95
C SER A 43 -7.72 16.76 2.56
N GLY A 44 -8.47 15.78 3.07
CA GLY A 44 -7.89 14.59 3.71
C GLY A 44 -7.29 13.57 2.73
N TRP A 45 -6.69 12.54 3.31
CA TRP A 45 -6.15 11.40 2.56
C TRP A 45 -7.21 10.75 1.68
N ASP A 46 -6.95 10.70 0.37
CA ASP A 46 -7.95 10.28 -0.60
C ASP A 46 -7.45 9.26 -1.65
N MET A 47 -8.34 8.94 -2.60
CA MET A 47 -8.04 8.00 -3.67
C MET A 47 -7.02 8.52 -4.69
N LEU A 48 -6.86 9.84 -4.85
CA LEU A 48 -5.86 10.44 -5.72
C LEU A 48 -4.47 10.30 -5.09
N ASP A 49 -4.36 10.52 -3.77
CA ASP A 49 -3.13 10.29 -3.02
C ASP A 49 -2.71 8.82 -3.09
N ALA A 50 -3.66 7.91 -2.80
CA ALA A 50 -3.43 6.48 -2.88
C ALA A 50 -3.02 6.05 -4.30
N ALA A 51 -3.57 6.66 -5.35
CA ALA A 51 -3.21 6.37 -6.74
C ALA A 51 -1.76 6.74 -7.06
N VAL A 52 -1.27 7.88 -6.55
CA VAL A 52 0.14 8.27 -6.70
C VAL A 52 1.05 7.28 -5.99
N VAL A 53 0.71 6.89 -4.75
CA VAL A 53 1.53 5.90 -4.01
C VAL A 53 1.55 4.53 -4.71
N CYS A 54 0.40 4.04 -5.16
CA CYS A 54 0.33 2.76 -5.88
C CYS A 54 1.13 2.78 -7.19
N LYS A 55 1.17 3.93 -7.86
CA LYS A 55 1.98 4.17 -9.06
C LYS A 55 3.47 4.23 -8.73
N GLU A 56 3.86 4.98 -7.69
CA GLU A 56 5.24 5.10 -7.21
C GLU A 56 5.84 3.73 -6.84
N LEU A 57 5.06 2.88 -6.19
CA LEU A 57 5.45 1.51 -5.81
C LEU A 57 5.34 0.49 -6.95
N GLY A 58 4.76 0.86 -8.10
CA GLY A 58 4.51 -0.07 -9.21
C GLY A 58 3.50 -1.17 -8.89
N CYS A 59 2.59 -0.92 -7.95
CA CYS A 59 1.57 -1.85 -7.46
C CYS A 59 0.24 -1.82 -8.25
N GLY A 60 0.20 -1.01 -9.32
CA GLY A 60 -0.96 -0.86 -10.20
C GLY A 60 -1.91 0.24 -9.74
N ALA A 61 -3.22 0.04 -9.90
CA ALA A 61 -4.23 1.02 -9.51
C ALA A 61 -4.51 0.98 -7.99
N ALA A 62 -4.89 2.11 -7.39
CA ALA A 62 -5.43 2.13 -6.04
C ALA A 62 -6.83 1.50 -5.99
N LEU A 63 -7.06 0.65 -4.99
CA LEU A 63 -8.36 0.05 -4.69
C LEU A 63 -9.04 0.71 -3.48
N SER A 64 -8.24 1.16 -2.51
CA SER A 64 -8.75 1.91 -1.36
C SER A 64 -7.72 2.90 -0.82
N ALA A 65 -8.24 3.99 -0.27
CA ALA A 65 -7.57 4.89 0.64
C ALA A 65 -8.22 4.71 2.01
N SER A 66 -7.43 4.44 3.03
CA SER A 66 -7.88 4.14 4.40
C SER A 66 -7.26 5.15 5.35
N GLY A 67 -8.05 5.69 6.27
CA GLY A 67 -7.56 6.50 7.39
C GLY A 67 -7.65 5.74 8.71
N ASP A 68 -7.66 6.49 9.81
CA ASP A 68 -8.00 6.00 11.16
C ASP A 68 -7.19 4.78 11.61
N ALA A 69 -5.90 4.74 11.23
CA ALA A 69 -4.98 3.66 11.59
C ALA A 69 -5.51 2.25 11.23
N HIS A 70 -6.16 2.10 10.08
CA HIS A 70 -6.72 0.82 9.62
C HIS A 70 -5.68 -0.34 9.62
N PHE A 71 -4.42 -0.02 9.32
CA PHE A 71 -3.30 -0.97 9.35
C PHE A 71 -2.48 -0.90 10.66
N GLY A 72 -3.11 -0.40 11.71
CA GLY A 72 -2.50 -0.11 13.00
C GLY A 72 -1.75 1.21 13.02
N GLU A 73 -1.52 1.70 14.23
CA GLU A 73 -0.73 2.90 14.50
C GLU A 73 0.75 2.66 14.15
N GLY A 74 1.39 3.68 13.61
CA GLY A 74 2.83 3.73 13.44
C GLY A 74 3.50 4.36 14.64
N SER A 75 4.71 4.85 14.41
CA SER A 75 5.55 5.44 15.45
C SER A 75 6.50 6.45 14.82
N GLY A 76 6.85 7.49 15.58
CA GLY A 76 7.81 8.51 15.13
C GLY A 76 7.10 9.77 14.65
N PRO A 77 7.74 10.56 13.77
CA PRO A 77 7.12 11.75 13.20
C PRO A 77 5.87 11.40 12.41
N VAL A 78 4.80 12.18 12.58
CA VAL A 78 3.65 12.15 11.68
C VAL A 78 3.83 13.27 10.67
N VAL A 79 3.78 12.92 9.39
CA VAL A 79 3.77 13.81 8.24
C VAL A 79 2.36 14.36 8.11
N THR A 80 2.17 15.56 8.63
CA THR A 80 0.84 16.15 8.87
C THR A 80 0.33 17.04 7.76
N ASP A 81 1.15 17.33 6.77
CA ASP A 81 0.78 18.32 5.77
C ASP A 81 0.06 17.65 4.62
N ASN A 82 -1.16 17.24 4.96
CA ASN A 82 -2.33 17.25 4.11
C ASN A 82 -1.97 17.11 2.63
N VAL A 83 -1.51 15.90 2.29
CA VAL A 83 -1.04 15.58 0.94
C VAL A 83 -2.23 15.78 0.01
N GLN A 84 -2.06 16.62 -1.01
CA GLN A 84 -3.08 16.86 -2.02
C GLN A 84 -2.52 16.55 -3.39
N CYS A 85 -2.66 15.30 -3.80
CA CYS A 85 -2.30 14.87 -5.13
C CYS A 85 -3.40 15.19 -6.15
N LYS A 86 -3.00 15.50 -7.38
CA LYS A 86 -3.90 15.56 -8.54
C LYS A 86 -4.04 14.19 -9.22
N GLY A 87 -3.25 13.20 -8.80
CA GLY A 87 -3.17 11.85 -9.39
C GLY A 87 -2.25 11.76 -10.62
N SER A 88 -1.66 12.87 -11.04
CA SER A 88 -0.76 12.94 -12.22
C SER A 88 0.71 12.83 -11.83
N GLU A 89 1.01 13.07 -10.57
CA GLU A 89 2.32 13.07 -9.93
C GLU A 89 3.00 11.71 -10.08
N SER A 90 4.33 11.71 -10.01
CA SER A 90 5.12 10.48 -10.06
C SER A 90 5.47 9.96 -8.68
N THR A 91 5.65 10.87 -7.71
CA THR A 91 5.91 10.53 -6.31
C THR A 91 5.00 11.31 -5.38
N LEU A 92 4.78 10.78 -4.17
CA LEU A 92 3.97 11.44 -3.15
C LEU A 92 4.55 12.80 -2.72
N ARG A 93 5.88 12.97 -2.86
CA ARG A 93 6.58 14.23 -2.57
C ARG A 93 6.32 15.33 -3.60
N ASP A 94 5.91 14.97 -4.81
CA ASP A 94 5.58 15.94 -5.87
C ASP A 94 4.17 16.52 -5.68
N CYS A 95 3.35 15.90 -4.82
CA CYS A 95 2.04 16.40 -4.49
C CYS A 95 2.16 17.70 -3.68
N GLN A 96 1.17 18.57 -3.84
CA GLN A 96 1.15 19.83 -3.10
C GLN A 96 1.01 19.49 -1.61
N SER A 97 2.05 19.78 -0.84
CA SER A 97 2.09 19.64 0.63
C SER A 97 2.41 21.00 1.24
N GLN A 98 1.85 21.29 2.42
CA GLN A 98 2.04 22.60 3.04
C GLN A 98 3.42 22.78 3.70
N SER A 99 4.14 21.71 4.08
CA SER A 99 5.49 21.68 4.69
C SER A 99 5.68 20.39 5.52
N TRP A 100 6.88 19.83 5.64
CA TRP A 100 7.07 18.71 6.58
C TRP A 100 7.06 19.22 8.03
N SER A 101 5.94 19.01 8.73
CA SER A 101 5.79 19.40 10.14
C SER A 101 6.13 18.22 11.05
N HIS A 102 7.06 18.42 12.00
CA HIS A 102 7.41 17.43 13.03
C HIS A 102 6.44 17.44 14.22
N ARG A 103 5.21 17.96 14.06
CA ARG A 103 4.25 17.92 15.16
C ARG A 103 3.69 16.52 15.28
N SER A 104 3.99 15.86 16.39
CA SER A 104 3.38 14.58 16.77
C SER A 104 1.88 14.76 17.00
N TRP A 105 1.11 14.65 15.92
CA TRP A 105 -0.31 14.35 15.99
C TRP A 105 -0.50 12.87 16.37
N SER A 106 -1.75 12.50 16.62
CA SER A 106 -2.09 11.14 17.02
C SER A 106 -1.90 10.17 15.85
N HIS A 107 -1.17 9.07 16.07
CA HIS A 107 -1.11 7.95 15.13
C HIS A 107 -2.46 7.26 14.91
N ALA A 108 -3.47 7.58 15.72
CA ALA A 108 -4.85 7.10 15.55
C ALA A 108 -5.43 7.42 14.17
N TYR A 109 -4.84 8.34 13.42
CA TYR A 109 -5.28 8.75 12.10
C TYR A 109 -4.35 8.36 10.97
N ASP A 110 -3.34 7.51 11.22
CA ASP A 110 -2.37 7.12 10.21
C ASP A 110 -3.06 6.57 8.95
N ALA A 111 -2.65 7.12 7.81
CA ALA A 111 -3.16 6.79 6.50
C ALA A 111 -2.58 5.47 5.99
N GLY A 112 -3.40 4.77 5.21
CA GLY A 112 -3.07 3.52 4.57
C GLY A 112 -3.79 3.36 3.24
N LEU A 113 -3.43 2.32 2.51
CA LEU A 113 -4.04 2.04 1.22
C LEU A 113 -3.97 0.56 0.86
N ILE A 114 -4.76 0.19 -0.13
CA ILE A 114 -4.67 -1.09 -0.83
C ILE A 114 -4.56 -0.80 -2.32
N CYS A 115 -3.52 -1.32 -2.96
CA CYS A 115 -3.39 -1.31 -4.41
C CYS A 115 -3.90 -2.63 -5.03
N SER A 116 -4.12 -2.61 -6.34
CA SER A 116 -4.59 -3.76 -7.11
C SER A 116 -3.67 -4.97 -7.11
N GLY A 117 -2.46 -4.86 -6.56
CA GLY A 117 -1.49 -5.94 -6.53
C GLY A 117 -1.12 -6.44 -7.93
N LYS A 118 -1.37 -5.64 -8.97
CA LYS A 118 -0.94 -5.93 -10.33
C LYS A 118 0.54 -5.65 -10.42
N TYR A 119 1.35 -6.58 -9.90
CA TYR A 119 2.72 -6.74 -10.35
C TYR A 119 2.64 -6.79 -11.87
N LEU A 120 3.26 -5.85 -12.57
CA LEU A 120 3.43 -5.93 -14.01
C LEU A 120 3.90 -7.35 -14.34
N SER A 121 2.99 -8.08 -14.99
CA SER A 121 2.93 -9.54 -15.17
C SER A 121 4.27 -10.29 -15.18
N LEU A 122 4.79 -10.65 -14.01
CA LEU A 122 5.69 -11.78 -13.85
C LEU A 122 5.30 -12.53 -12.57
N PRO A 123 5.13 -13.85 -12.63
CA PRO A 123 4.78 -14.61 -11.45
C PRO A 123 5.92 -14.48 -10.43
N SER A 124 5.58 -14.17 -9.17
CA SER A 124 6.56 -14.15 -8.08
C SER A 124 7.25 -15.51 -8.04
N ILE A 125 8.59 -15.56 -7.87
CA ILE A 125 9.33 -16.84 -7.73
C ILE A 125 8.67 -17.72 -6.66
N PHE A 126 8.13 -17.13 -5.59
CA PHE A 126 7.36 -17.83 -4.57
C PHE A 126 6.06 -18.44 -5.14
N SER A 127 5.29 -17.70 -5.93
CA SER A 127 4.06 -18.19 -6.57
C SER A 127 4.34 -19.27 -7.64
N ILE A 128 5.44 -19.14 -8.39
CA ILE A 128 5.88 -20.17 -9.35
C ILE A 128 6.26 -21.45 -8.60
N LEU A 129 7.04 -21.33 -7.52
CA LEU A 129 7.49 -22.47 -6.73
C LEU A 129 6.27 -23.19 -6.11
N ILE A 130 5.37 -22.46 -5.44
CA ILE A 130 4.15 -23.04 -4.84
C ILE A 130 3.30 -23.79 -5.88
N CYS A 131 3.05 -23.19 -7.05
CA CYS A 131 2.28 -23.85 -8.09
C CYS A 131 3.04 -25.03 -8.74
N SER A 132 4.38 -25.00 -8.80
CA SER A 132 5.19 -26.10 -9.36
C SER A 132 5.24 -27.35 -8.48
N VAL A 133 4.98 -27.22 -7.17
CA VAL A 133 5.04 -28.38 -6.27
C VAL A 133 3.72 -29.16 -6.25
N ASN A 134 2.54 -28.53 -6.38
CA ASN A 134 1.24 -29.25 -6.26
C ASN A 134 -0.04 -28.53 -6.79
N HIS A 135 0.01 -27.50 -7.65
CA HIS A 135 -1.22 -26.80 -8.10
C HIS A 135 -1.35 -26.61 -9.62
N SER A 136 -2.58 -26.74 -10.13
CA SER A 136 -2.89 -26.47 -11.55
C SER A 136 -3.05 -24.97 -11.81
N PHE A 137 -2.36 -24.46 -12.84
CA PHE A 137 -2.53 -23.11 -13.36
C PHE A 137 -3.93 -22.93 -13.97
N ARG A 138 -4.70 -21.92 -13.52
CA ARG A 138 -5.84 -21.39 -14.28
C ARG A 138 -5.46 -20.02 -14.80
N ASN A 139 -5.42 -19.87 -16.12
CA ASN A 139 -4.96 -18.67 -16.83
C ASN A 139 -5.83 -17.41 -16.61
N SER A 140 -6.85 -17.46 -15.74
CA SER A 140 -7.81 -16.38 -15.54
C SER A 140 -7.81 -15.76 -14.14
N ASP A 141 -7.28 -16.46 -13.13
CA ASP A 141 -7.16 -15.96 -11.75
C ASP A 141 -5.76 -16.32 -11.26
N ARG A 142 -4.92 -15.32 -10.99
CA ARG A 142 -3.50 -15.50 -10.65
C ARG A 142 -3.29 -15.96 -9.21
N ASP A 143 -4.19 -16.81 -8.72
CA ASP A 143 -4.19 -17.38 -7.38
C ASP A 143 -3.95 -18.91 -7.47
N CYS A 144 -2.95 -19.41 -6.75
CA CYS A 144 -2.73 -20.86 -6.61
C CYS A 144 -3.74 -21.40 -5.59
N ILE A 145 -4.75 -22.17 -6.04
CA ILE A 145 -5.76 -22.77 -5.16
C ILE A 145 -5.29 -24.15 -4.67
N PRO A 146 -5.26 -24.42 -3.34
CA PRO A 146 -5.05 -25.73 -2.75
C PRO A 146 -5.82 -26.86 -3.48
N HIS A 147 -5.19 -27.98 -3.83
CA HIS A 147 -5.87 -29.15 -4.41
C HIS A 147 -6.73 -29.90 -3.39
N ASP A 148 -6.94 -29.35 -2.19
CA ASP A 148 -7.77 -29.95 -1.16
C ASP A 148 -8.67 -28.92 -0.48
N VAL A 149 -9.71 -28.50 -1.20
CA VAL A 149 -10.99 -28.14 -0.58
C VAL A 149 -12.02 -29.13 -1.13
N SER A 150 -11.79 -30.41 -0.86
CA SER A 150 -12.80 -31.43 -1.05
C SER A 150 -13.83 -31.29 0.07
N LEU A 151 -15.03 -30.82 -0.27
CA LEU A 151 -16.32 -31.21 0.32
C LEU A 151 -16.35 -31.43 1.84
N SER A 152 -16.72 -30.40 2.59
CA SER A 152 -17.42 -30.58 3.87
C SER A 152 -18.47 -29.50 4.09
N VAL A 153 -19.38 -29.36 3.12
CA VAL A 153 -20.76 -28.94 3.36
C VAL A 153 -21.64 -30.03 2.77
N LEU A 154 -21.86 -31.10 3.55
CA LEU A 154 -23.09 -31.91 3.61
C LEU A 154 -22.90 -33.06 4.61
N ASN A 155 -23.89 -33.16 5.50
CA ASN A 155 -24.32 -34.27 6.37
C ASN A 155 -23.79 -34.39 7.81
N PRO A 156 -24.65 -34.88 8.73
CA PRO A 156 -25.99 -35.48 8.53
C PRO A 156 -27.19 -34.52 8.66
#